data_AF-A0AAV9PGA1-F1
#
_entry.id   AF-A0AAV9PGA1-F1
#
_cell.length_a   1.000
_cell.length_b   1.000
_cell.length_c   1.000
_cell.angle_alpha   90.00
_cell.angle_beta   90.00
_cell.angle_gamma   90.00
#
_symmetry.space_group_name_H-M   'P 1'
#
loop_
_entity.id
_entity.type
_entity.pdbx_description
1 polymer ?
#
loop_
_entity_poly.entity_id
_entity_poly.type
_entity_poly.pdbx_seq_one_letter_code
_entity_poly.pdbx_strand_id
1 'polypeptide(L)' 'MQLNLSALVTLLGFSLGAQALSGYTATCNSGHIQPPAAVADYWDLIANCRKPSGAYHVQAAIRLGDCLGNSGGNLFYQRK' A
#
# COMPACT_ATOMS: atom_id res chain seq x y z
N MET A 1 44.75 1.32 0.30
CA MET A 1 43.31 0.96 0.34
C MET A 1 42.53 2.05 -0.35
N GLN A 2 42.32 1.94 -1.67
CA GLN A 2 41.54 2.93 -2.44
C GLN A 2 40.05 2.62 -2.26
N LEU A 3 39.35 3.50 -1.53
CA LEU A 3 37.89 3.50 -1.48
C LEU A 3 37.38 3.88 -2.87
N ASN A 4 36.80 2.91 -3.56
CA ASN A 4 36.28 3.06 -4.92
C ASN A 4 35.03 3.96 -4.87
N LEU A 5 35.23 5.26 -5.11
CA LEU A 5 34.21 6.32 -5.07
C LEU A 5 32.95 5.95 -5.89
N SER A 6 33.14 5.14 -6.93
CA SER A 6 32.10 4.61 -7.82
C SER A 6 31.04 3.77 -7.10
N ALA A 7 31.41 3.07 -6.03
CA ALA A 7 30.48 2.23 -5.25
C ALA A 7 29.55 3.05 -4.35
N LEU A 8 29.94 4.27 -3.99
CA LEU A 8 29.14 5.14 -3.12
C LEU A 8 28.04 5.88 -3.90
N VAL A 9 28.30 6.21 -5.17
CA VAL A 9 27.34 6.89 -6.06
C VAL A 9 26.21 5.95 -6.47
N THR A 10 26.49 4.66 -6.69
CA THR A 10 25.46 3.67 -7.02
C THR A 10 24.52 3.41 -5.85
N LEU A 11 24.99 3.36 -4.60
CA LEU A 11 24.10 3.17 -3.43
C LEU A 11 23.12 4.34 -3.22
N LEU A 12 23.50 5.57 -3.55
CA LEU A 12 22.63 6.74 -3.40
C LEU A 12 21.54 6.82 -4.49
N GLY A 13 21.79 6.25 -5.67
CA GLY A 13 20.85 6.26 -6.80
C GLY A 13 19.62 5.37 -6.65
N PHE A 14 19.63 4.38 -5.75
CA PHE A 14 18.52 3.45 -5.55
C PHE A 14 17.47 3.92 -4.51
N SER A 15 17.61 5.13 -3.96
CA SER A 15 16.72 5.64 -2.91
C SER A 15 15.38 6.22 -3.41
N LEU A 16 15.17 6.28 -4.73
CA LEU A 16 13.90 6.76 -5.31
C LEU A 16 12.91 5.60 -5.38
N GLY A 17 12.28 5.30 -4.23
CA GLY A 17 11.09 4.46 -4.20
C GLY A 17 10.08 4.99 -5.20
N ALA A 18 9.57 4.12 -6.08
CA ALA A 18 8.55 4.48 -7.05
C ALA A 18 7.33 5.07 -6.33
N GLN A 19 7.19 6.40 -6.38
CA GLN A 19 6.02 7.07 -5.83
C GLN A 19 4.90 6.86 -6.84
N ALA A 20 3.85 6.15 -6.44
CA ALA A 20 2.72 5.87 -7.31
C ALA A 20 2.02 7.19 -7.69
N LEU A 21 2.02 7.51 -8.99
CA LEU A 21 1.46 8.73 -9.57
C LEU A 21 -0.08 8.76 -9.61
N SER A 22 -0.75 7.69 -9.17
CA SER A 22 -2.21 7.56 -9.26
C SER A 22 -2.74 6.55 -8.25
N GLY A 23 -4.03 6.68 -7.92
CA GLY A 23 -4.74 5.78 -7.01
C GLY A 23 -4.58 6.17 -5.54
N TYR A 24 -4.97 5.28 -4.64
CA TYR A 24 -5.01 5.56 -3.20
C TYR A 24 -3.62 5.94 -2.63
N THR A 25 -2.55 5.35 -3.18
CA THR A 25 -1.16 5.60 -2.80
C THR A 25 -0.67 7.02 -3.07
N ALA A 26 -1.35 7.80 -3.91
CA ALA A 26 -1.03 9.22 -4.14
C ALA A 26 -1.40 10.11 -2.93
N THR A 27 -2.37 9.68 -2.12
CA THR A 27 -2.88 10.44 -0.97
C THR A 27 -2.84 9.69 0.34
N CYS A 28 -2.44 8.42 0.32
CA CYS A 28 -2.40 7.55 1.49
C CYS A 28 -0.98 7.03 1.74
N ASN A 29 -0.65 6.80 3.01
CA ASN A 29 0.62 6.20 3.45
C ASN A 29 0.37 5.08 4.46
N SER A 30 1.45 4.37 4.83
CA SER A 30 1.44 3.29 5.83
C SER A 30 0.39 2.19 5.54
N GLY A 31 0.19 1.91 4.25
CA GLY A 31 -0.75 0.90 3.78
C GLY A 31 -0.28 -0.51 4.15
N HIS A 32 -1.16 -1.30 4.74
CA HIS A 32 -0.92 -2.71 5.03
C HIS A 32 -2.22 -3.52 4.94
N ILE A 33 -2.07 -4.81 4.65
CA ILE A 33 -3.18 -5.76 4.69
C ILE A 33 -3.25 -6.33 6.10
N GLN A 34 -4.39 -6.16 6.76
CA GLN A 34 -4.66 -6.76 8.05
C GLN A 34 -5.38 -8.11 7.84
N PRO A 35 -4.84 -9.20 8.39
CA PRO A 35 -5.51 -10.50 8.34
C PRO A 35 -6.78 -10.48 9.18
N PRO A 36 -7.71 -11.44 8.94
CA PRO A 36 -8.90 -11.56 9.75
C PRO A 36 -8.54 -11.74 11.24
N ALA A 37 -9.22 -10.99 12.11
CA ALA A 37 -9.19 -11.26 13.54
C ALA A 37 -9.85 -12.63 13.81
N ALA A 38 -9.61 -13.23 14.98
CA ALA A 38 -10.11 -14.58 15.32
C ALA A 38 -11.63 -14.80 15.16
N VAL A 39 -12.43 -13.73 15.09
CA VAL A 39 -13.89 -13.76 14.91
C VAL A 39 -14.38 -13.21 13.56
N ALA A 40 -13.45 -12.81 12.68
CA ALA A 40 -13.72 -12.25 11.37
C ALA A 40 -13.21 -13.20 10.29
N ASP A 41 -13.89 -13.23 9.14
CA ASP A 41 -13.45 -14.00 7.95
C ASP A 41 -13.26 -13.06 6.75
N TYR A 42 -12.68 -11.90 7.00
CA TYR A 42 -12.38 -10.92 5.96
C TYR A 42 -11.02 -10.26 6.18
N TRP A 43 -10.41 -9.92 5.06
CA TRP A 43 -9.16 -9.20 4.99
C TRP A 43 -9.44 -7.71 4.76
N ASP A 44 -8.73 -6.86 5.48
CA ASP A 44 -8.86 -5.41 5.33
C ASP A 44 -7.57 -4.82 4.75
N LEU A 45 -7.71 -3.84 3.86
CA LEU A 45 -6.64 -2.92 3.52
C LEU A 45 -6.77 -1.70 4.42
N ILE A 46 -5.73 -1.42 5.21
CA ILE A 46 -5.69 -0.30 6.15
C ILE A 46 -4.62 0.69 5.70
N ALA A 47 -4.95 1.98 5.69
CA ALA A 47 -3.99 3.05 5.39
C ALA A 47 -4.35 4.37 6.09
N ASN A 48 -3.39 5.29 6.17
CA ASN A 48 -3.67 6.66 6.58
C ASN A 48 -3.84 7.52 5.33
N CYS A 49 -5.01 8.12 5.14
CA CYS A 49 -5.34 8.85 3.91
C CYS A 49 -5.57 10.33 4.16
N ARG A 50 -4.95 11.19 3.35
CA ARG A 50 -5.14 12.65 3.42
C ARG A 50 -6.55 13.03 2.98
N LYS A 51 -7.27 13.75 3.85
CA LYS A 51 -8.56 14.38 3.57
C LYS A 51 -8.36 15.65 2.74
N PRO A 52 -9.40 16.18 2.07
CA PRO A 52 -9.32 17.46 1.34
C PRO A 52 -8.83 18.63 2.20
N SER A 53 -9.11 18.61 3.50
CA SER A 53 -8.62 19.63 4.46
C SER A 53 -7.12 19.57 4.74
N GLY A 54 -6.40 18.56 4.24
CA GLY A 54 -4.99 18.32 4.53
C GLY A 54 -4.73 17.44 5.76
N ALA A 55 -5.70 17.27 6.66
CA ALA A 55 -5.61 16.34 7.78
C ALA A 55 -5.66 14.88 7.31
N TYR A 56 -5.13 13.95 8.11
CA TYR A 56 -5.20 12.52 7.80
C TYR A 56 -6.42 11.86 8.46
N HIS A 57 -7.12 11.01 7.69
CA HIS A 57 -7.93 9.93 8.24
C HIS A 57 -6.98 8.78 8.57
N VAL A 58 -6.72 8.60 9.86
CA VAL A 58 -5.85 7.53 10.37
C VAL A 58 -6.61 6.21 10.38
N GLN A 59 -5.96 5.12 9.98
CA GLN A 59 -6.54 3.77 9.92
C GLN A 59 -7.85 3.68 9.13
N ALA A 60 -7.92 4.35 7.98
CA ALA A 60 -9.01 4.13 7.03
C ALA A 60 -8.92 2.68 6.51
N ALA A 61 -10.04 1.94 6.60
CA ALA A 61 -10.10 0.53 6.26
C ALA A 61 -11.07 0.28 5.09
N ILE A 62 -10.68 -0.62 4.18
CA ILE A 62 -11.53 -1.17 3.13
C ILE A 62 -11.53 -2.69 3.28
N ARG A 63 -12.73 -3.28 3.35
CA ARG A 63 -12.88 -4.74 3.35
C ARG A 63 -12.64 -5.28 1.94
N LEU A 64 -11.56 -6.03 1.78
CA LEU A 64 -11.15 -6.56 0.48
C LEU A 64 -12.18 -7.52 -0.12
N GLY A 65 -12.86 -8.31 0.73
CA GLY A 65 -13.89 -9.25 0.26
C GLY A 65 -15.12 -8.58 -0.38
N ASP A 66 -15.32 -7.27 -0.18
CA ASP A 66 -16.41 -6.52 -0.81
C ASP A 66 -16.00 -5.95 -2.18
N CYS A 67 -14.69 -5.93 -2.46
CA CYS A 67 -14.09 -5.37 -3.67
C CYS A 67 -13.37 -6.41 -4.56
N LEU A 68 -13.01 -7.58 -4.01
CA LEU A 68 -12.22 -8.61 -4.68
C LEU A 68 -12.92 -9.97 -4.61
N GLY A 69 -13.05 -10.62 -5.76
CA GLY A 69 -13.44 -12.01 -5.89
C GLY A 69 -12.26 -12.88 -6.30
N ASN A 70 -12.44 -14.20 -6.19
CA ASN A 70 -11.48 -15.19 -6.68
C ASN A 70 -12.16 -16.10 -7.70
N SER A 71 -11.58 -16.22 -8.89
CA SER A 71 -12.01 -17.17 -9.92
C SER A 71 -10.79 -17.91 -10.45
N GLY A 72 -10.76 -19.23 -10.26
CA GLY A 72 -9.65 -20.08 -10.72
C GLY A 72 -8.28 -19.69 -10.16
N GLY A 73 -8.22 -19.20 -8.92
CA GLY A 73 -6.97 -18.74 -8.29
C GLY A 73 -6.54 -17.32 -8.68
N ASN A 74 -7.30 -16.63 -9.53
CA ASN A 74 -7.03 -15.25 -9.93
C ASN A 74 -7.96 -14.29 -9.18
N LEU A 75 -7.39 -13.20 -8.70
CA LEU A 75 -8.17 -12.11 -8.11
C LEU A 75 -8.80 -11.27 -9.22
N PHE A 76 -10.07 -10.92 -9.05
CA PHE A 76 -10.76 -9.99 -9.93
C PHE A 76 -11.52 -8.95 -9.11
N TYR A 77 -11.69 -7.75 -9.66
CA TYR A 77 -12.52 -6.72 -9.02
C TYR A 77 -13.99 -7.12 -9.10
N GLN A 78 -14.67 -7.08 -7.96
CA GLN A 78 -16.11 -7.22 -7.86
C GLN A 78 -16.67 -6.07 -7.01
N ARG A 79 -17.93 -5.72 -7.21
CA ARG A 79 -18.64 -4.81 -6.32
C ARG A 79 -19.87 -5.55 -5.82
N LYS A 80 -19.90 -5.84 -4.52
CA LYS A 80 -21.11 -6.37 -3.88
C LYS A 80 -22.19 -5.31 -3.78
#